data_AF-A0A533Z9I1-F1
#
_entry.id   AF-A0A533Z9I1-F1
#
_cell.length_a   1.000
_cell.length_b   1.000
_cell.length_c   1.000
_cell.angle_alpha   90.00
_cell.angle_beta   90.00
_cell.angle_gamma   90.00
#
_symmetry.space_group_name_H-M   'P 1'
#
loop_
_entity.id
_entity.type
_entity.pdbx_description
1 polymer ?
#
loop_
_entity_poly.entity_id
_entity_poly.type
_entity_poly.pdbx_seq_one_letter_code
_entity_poly.pdbx_strand_id
1 'polypeptide(L)'
;TAGSIAIALAIAAGNTLEGVTGAYLVTRFAGGTRAFDRPQDVFRFALLAGAISTMVGPTVGLASLALGGFADWADFAAIWLTWWLGDAVGAFQVAPLLVLWLTNPRVRWQREQMVEAACLLLCLFVVGQVVFGGWTPFEVKDYPLDYLCVPIFVWAAFRFGQRETATATVLLSGIALWGTLRGFGPFARETPHESLLLLQGFVGFTALLAMAFAALVAERNRIEAKREALLRELDDAFVHIKALRGLLPMCASCKKIRDDQGYWDYVENYIQTHSEATITHGLCPDCIKKLYPQLEKQPQ
;
A
#
# COMPACT_ATOMS: atom_id res chain seq x y z
N THR A 1 -42.22 -27.42 13.11
CA THR A 1 -41.88 -26.60 11.93
C THR A 1 -41.68 -25.13 12.25
N ALA A 2 -42.45 -24.50 13.17
CA ALA A 2 -42.28 -23.09 13.56
C ALA A 2 -40.93 -22.74 14.24
N GLY A 3 -40.29 -23.68 14.95
CA GLY A 3 -38.97 -23.46 15.57
C GLY A 3 -37.85 -23.17 14.57
N SER A 4 -37.98 -23.58 13.30
CA SER A 4 -36.93 -23.36 12.29
C SER A 4 -36.85 -21.93 11.77
N ILE A 5 -38.00 -21.25 11.61
CA ILE A 5 -38.06 -19.90 11.02
C ILE A 5 -37.56 -18.86 12.03
N ALA A 6 -37.97 -18.96 13.29
CA ALA A 6 -37.52 -18.02 14.33
C ALA A 6 -35.99 -18.11 14.55
N ILE A 7 -35.43 -19.32 14.57
CA ILE A 7 -33.99 -19.55 14.69
C ILE A 7 -33.26 -19.01 13.45
N ALA A 8 -33.77 -19.29 12.24
CA ALA A 8 -33.17 -18.77 11.02
C ALA A 8 -33.18 -17.23 10.97
N LEU A 9 -34.27 -16.59 11.40
CA LEU A 9 -34.35 -15.14 11.52
C LEU A 9 -33.38 -14.58 12.57
N ALA A 10 -33.22 -15.26 13.71
CA ALA A 10 -32.26 -14.86 14.73
C ALA A 10 -30.82 -14.95 14.22
N ILE A 11 -30.44 -16.03 13.55
CA ILE A 11 -29.11 -16.19 12.92
C ILE A 11 -28.90 -15.10 11.86
N ALA A 12 -29.87 -14.87 10.98
CA ALA A 12 -29.78 -13.85 9.95
C ALA A 12 -29.63 -12.43 10.55
N ALA A 13 -30.38 -12.13 11.62
CA ALA A 13 -30.25 -10.87 12.35
C ALA A 13 -28.88 -10.74 13.02
N GLY A 14 -28.36 -11.81 13.62
CA GLY A 14 -27.02 -11.86 14.22
C GLY A 14 -25.93 -11.55 13.20
N ASN A 15 -25.91 -12.26 12.08
CA ASN A 15 -24.91 -12.06 11.01
C ASN A 15 -25.03 -10.68 10.35
N THR A 16 -26.25 -10.15 10.24
CA THR A 16 -26.46 -8.78 9.72
C THR A 16 -25.92 -7.74 10.71
N LEU A 17 -26.20 -7.93 12.00
CA LEU A 17 -25.74 -7.02 13.05
C LEU A 17 -24.21 -7.06 13.18
N GLU A 18 -23.60 -8.23 13.05
CA GLU A 18 -22.17 -8.40 12.88
C GLU A 18 -21.66 -7.51 11.73
N GLY A 19 -22.11 -7.71 10.49
CA GLY A 19 -21.63 -6.92 9.35
C GLY A 19 -21.82 -5.39 9.54
N VAL A 20 -22.97 -4.97 10.08
CA VAL A 20 -23.29 -3.55 10.33
C VAL A 20 -22.39 -2.96 11.42
N THR A 21 -22.19 -3.68 12.53
CA THR A 21 -21.31 -3.22 13.62
C THR A 21 -19.86 -3.14 13.15
N GLY A 22 -19.39 -4.11 12.36
CA GLY A 22 -18.05 -4.12 11.80
C GLY A 22 -17.82 -2.94 10.86
N ALA A 23 -18.76 -2.69 9.94
CA ALA A 23 -18.71 -1.54 9.04
C ALA A 23 -18.73 -0.20 9.80
N TYR A 24 -19.58 -0.08 10.82
CA TYR A 24 -19.66 1.11 11.67
C TYR A 24 -18.33 1.38 12.40
N LEU A 25 -17.77 0.36 13.07
CA LEU A 25 -16.53 0.49 13.82
C LEU A 25 -15.34 0.81 12.91
N VAL A 26 -15.23 0.15 11.75
CA VAL A 26 -14.15 0.39 10.78
C VAL A 26 -14.26 1.79 10.17
N THR A 27 -15.46 2.24 9.84
CA THR A 27 -15.68 3.60 9.32
C THR A 27 -15.31 4.65 10.35
N ARG A 28 -15.62 4.41 11.63
CA ARG A 28 -15.38 5.36 12.71
C ARG A 28 -13.93 5.40 13.17
N PHE A 29 -13.26 4.26 13.27
CA PHE A 29 -11.99 4.12 13.99
C PHE A 29 -10.82 3.60 13.14
N ALA A 30 -11.08 2.99 11.97
CA ALA A 30 -10.05 2.40 11.11
C ALA A 30 -9.99 3.02 9.70
N GLY A 31 -10.56 4.22 9.49
CA GLY A 31 -10.44 4.93 8.22
C GLY A 31 -11.34 4.42 7.08
N GLY A 32 -12.34 3.58 7.38
CA GLY A 32 -13.37 3.16 6.43
C GLY A 32 -12.81 2.45 5.20
N THR A 33 -13.11 2.97 4.01
CA THR A 33 -12.62 2.43 2.73
C THR A 33 -11.10 2.51 2.56
N ARG A 34 -10.40 3.28 3.41
CA ARG A 34 -8.93 3.38 3.45
C ARG A 34 -8.29 2.54 4.53
N ALA A 35 -9.01 1.61 5.16
CA ALA A 35 -8.48 0.77 6.24
C ALA A 35 -7.21 -0.02 5.86
N PHE A 36 -7.00 -0.28 4.58
CA PHE A 36 -5.85 -1.03 4.07
C PHE A 36 -4.72 -0.15 3.49
N ASP A 37 -4.77 1.15 3.74
CA ASP A 37 -3.74 2.09 3.30
C ASP A 37 -2.53 2.15 4.22
N ARG A 38 -2.73 1.87 5.51
CA ARG A 38 -1.74 1.96 6.56
C ARG A 38 -1.76 0.71 7.44
N PRO A 39 -0.61 0.24 7.93
CA PRO A 39 -0.54 -0.96 8.75
C PRO A 39 -1.34 -0.80 10.06
N GLN A 40 -1.35 0.37 10.69
CA GLN A 40 -2.13 0.57 11.93
C GLN A 40 -3.63 0.42 11.69
N ASP A 41 -4.12 0.86 10.53
CA ASP A 41 -5.53 0.74 10.19
C ASP A 41 -5.90 -0.70 9.80
N VAL A 42 -4.96 -1.48 9.25
CA VAL A 42 -5.13 -2.93 9.05
C VAL A 42 -5.28 -3.66 10.37
N PHE A 43 -4.45 -3.37 11.38
CA PHE A 43 -4.58 -3.97 12.72
C PHE A 43 -5.87 -3.54 13.42
N ARG A 44 -6.29 -2.27 13.27
CA ARG A 44 -7.58 -1.80 13.78
C ARG A 44 -8.74 -2.50 13.09
N PHE A 45 -8.67 -2.73 11.78
CA PHE A 45 -9.66 -3.49 11.03
C PHE A 45 -9.75 -4.93 11.56
N ALA A 46 -8.60 -5.61 11.71
CA ALA A 46 -8.53 -6.97 12.23
C ALA A 46 -9.14 -7.07 13.63
N LEU A 47 -8.90 -6.11 14.51
CA LEU A 47 -9.46 -6.09 15.86
C LEU A 47 -10.97 -5.77 15.85
N LEU A 48 -11.37 -4.69 15.18
CA LEU A 48 -12.73 -4.15 15.27
C LEU A 48 -13.74 -4.96 14.45
N ALA A 49 -13.44 -5.19 13.17
CA ALA A 49 -14.30 -5.97 12.29
C ALA A 49 -13.99 -7.46 12.35
N GLY A 50 -12.71 -7.83 12.38
CA GLY A 50 -12.31 -9.24 12.37
C GLY A 50 -12.50 -9.97 13.69
N ALA A 51 -12.31 -9.33 14.85
CA ALA A 51 -12.37 -10.02 16.15
C ALA A 51 -13.61 -9.64 16.98
N ILE A 52 -13.88 -8.34 17.17
CA ILE A 52 -14.93 -7.89 18.09
C ILE A 52 -16.32 -8.01 17.47
N SER A 53 -16.49 -7.49 16.26
CA SER A 53 -17.79 -7.47 15.58
C SER A 53 -18.30 -8.87 15.25
N THR A 54 -17.40 -9.76 14.82
CA THR A 54 -17.67 -11.17 14.49
C THR A 54 -18.05 -12.03 15.68
N MET A 55 -17.96 -11.53 16.92
CA MET A 55 -18.51 -12.24 18.08
C MET A 55 -20.03 -12.20 18.10
N VAL A 56 -20.66 -11.23 17.43
CA VAL A 56 -22.11 -11.01 17.46
C VAL A 56 -22.85 -12.17 16.78
N GLY A 57 -22.43 -12.59 15.58
CA GLY A 57 -23.07 -13.66 14.82
C GLY A 57 -23.14 -14.98 15.58
N PRO A 58 -21.99 -15.59 15.96
CA PRO A 58 -21.94 -16.83 16.75
C PRO A 58 -22.67 -16.73 18.08
N THR A 59 -22.62 -15.58 18.77
CA THR A 59 -23.32 -15.40 20.05
C THR A 59 -24.83 -15.45 19.87
N VAL A 60 -25.38 -14.69 18.92
CA VAL A 60 -26.82 -14.67 18.66
C VAL A 60 -27.28 -15.99 18.05
N GLY A 61 -26.53 -16.50 17.08
CA GLY A 61 -26.84 -17.73 16.36
C GLY A 61 -26.82 -18.95 17.26
N LEU A 62 -25.73 -19.18 18.01
CA LEU A 62 -25.62 -20.34 18.88
C LEU A 62 -26.55 -20.25 20.10
N ALA A 63 -26.77 -19.06 20.67
CA ALA A 63 -27.77 -18.89 21.71
C ALA A 63 -29.18 -19.25 21.20
N SER A 64 -29.53 -18.87 19.96
CA SER A 64 -30.82 -19.23 19.38
C SER A 64 -30.98 -20.74 19.13
N LEU A 65 -29.89 -21.42 18.73
CA LEU A 65 -29.86 -22.88 18.54
C LEU A 65 -29.97 -23.63 19.86
N ALA A 66 -29.24 -23.18 20.89
CA ALA A 66 -29.25 -23.78 22.21
C ALA A 66 -30.61 -23.61 22.91
N LEU A 67 -31.20 -22.41 22.85
CA LEU A 67 -32.56 -22.15 23.33
C LEU A 67 -33.63 -22.93 22.53
N GLY A 68 -33.37 -23.19 21.25
CA GLY A 68 -34.21 -24.01 20.39
C GLY A 68 -34.09 -25.52 20.62
N GLY A 69 -33.17 -25.97 21.48
CA GLY A 69 -32.91 -27.40 21.73
C GLY A 69 -32.15 -28.10 20.61
N PHE A 70 -31.53 -27.37 19.68
CA PHE A 70 -30.77 -27.90 18.55
C PHE A 70 -29.26 -27.98 18.80
N ALA A 71 -28.77 -27.39 19.89
CA ALA A 71 -27.37 -27.46 20.31
C ALA A 71 -27.29 -27.75 21.81
N ASP A 72 -26.34 -28.62 22.19
CA ASP A 72 -26.05 -28.86 23.60
C ASP A 72 -25.25 -27.69 24.19
N TRP A 73 -25.60 -27.30 25.41
CA TRP A 73 -24.89 -26.25 26.15
C TRP A 73 -23.46 -26.68 26.53
N ALA A 74 -23.20 -27.99 26.62
CA ALA A 74 -21.86 -28.53 26.88
C ALA A 74 -20.87 -28.21 25.76
N ASP A 75 -21.34 -28.24 24.50
CA ASP A 75 -20.51 -27.99 23.31
C ASP A 75 -20.47 -26.52 22.89
N PHE A 76 -21.17 -25.64 23.63
CA PHE A 76 -21.37 -24.24 23.27
C PHE A 76 -20.04 -23.53 22.99
N ALA A 77 -19.04 -23.69 23.85
CA ALA A 77 -17.76 -23.00 23.69
C ALA A 77 -16.98 -23.47 22.44
N ALA A 78 -16.99 -24.77 22.14
CA ALA A 78 -16.26 -25.32 21.00
C ALA A 78 -16.91 -24.93 19.66
N ILE A 79 -18.24 -24.98 19.59
CA ILE A 79 -19.00 -24.56 18.41
C ILE A 79 -18.90 -23.04 18.22
N TRP A 80 -19.00 -22.26 19.31
CA TRP A 80 -18.85 -20.81 19.26
C TRP A 80 -17.47 -20.42 18.75
N LEU A 81 -16.40 -21.06 19.24
CA LEU A 81 -15.03 -20.74 18.85
C LEU A 81 -14.77 -21.03 17.37
N THR A 82 -15.24 -22.17 16.86
CA THR A 82 -15.07 -22.53 15.44
C THR A 82 -15.86 -21.65 14.50
N TRP A 83 -17.07 -21.26 14.90
CA TRP A 83 -17.89 -20.33 14.15
C TRP A 83 -17.24 -18.93 14.13
N TRP A 84 -16.90 -18.39 15.31
CA TRP A 84 -16.23 -17.10 15.44
C TRP A 84 -14.92 -17.03 14.66
N LEU A 85 -14.09 -18.08 14.72
CA LEU A 85 -12.83 -18.11 14.00
C LEU A 85 -13.05 -18.12 12.48
N GLY A 86 -14.08 -18.82 12.00
CA GLY A 86 -14.51 -18.79 10.61
C GLY A 86 -14.96 -17.40 10.14
N ASP A 87 -15.81 -16.73 10.93
CA ASP A 87 -16.31 -15.39 10.63
C ASP A 87 -15.18 -14.36 10.67
N ALA A 88 -14.27 -14.45 11.65
CA ALA A 88 -13.10 -13.60 11.80
C ALA A 88 -12.16 -13.67 10.59
N VAL A 89 -11.75 -14.89 10.22
CA VAL A 89 -10.87 -15.12 9.07
C VAL A 89 -11.59 -14.76 7.78
N GLY A 90 -12.88 -15.09 7.64
CA GLY A 90 -13.70 -14.75 6.49
C GLY A 90 -13.80 -13.24 6.27
N ALA A 91 -14.11 -12.47 7.31
CA ALA A 91 -14.15 -11.02 7.27
C ALA A 91 -12.79 -10.45 6.84
N PHE A 92 -11.69 -10.96 7.40
CA PHE A 92 -10.35 -10.47 7.07
C PHE A 92 -9.86 -10.91 5.68
N GLN A 93 -10.38 -12.00 5.12
CA GLN A 93 -10.02 -12.47 3.78
C GLN A 93 -10.83 -11.76 2.69
N VAL A 94 -12.14 -11.61 2.92
CA VAL A 94 -13.10 -11.13 1.90
C VAL A 94 -13.15 -9.60 1.87
N ALA A 95 -13.14 -8.93 3.02
CA ALA A 95 -13.27 -7.48 3.07
C ALA A 95 -12.15 -6.73 2.34
N PRO A 96 -10.84 -7.00 2.55
CA PRO A 96 -9.80 -6.30 1.79
C PRO A 96 -9.90 -6.58 0.29
N LEU A 97 -10.25 -7.81 -0.11
CA LEU A 97 -10.46 -8.14 -1.51
C LEU A 97 -11.56 -7.25 -2.12
N LEU A 98 -12.74 -7.21 -1.49
CA LEU A 98 -13.87 -6.42 -1.99
C LEU A 98 -13.57 -4.92 -1.97
N VAL A 99 -13.11 -4.39 -0.84
CA VAL A 99 -12.85 -2.94 -0.68
C VAL A 99 -11.78 -2.46 -1.66
N LEU A 100 -10.68 -3.19 -1.84
CA LEU A 100 -9.59 -2.76 -2.72
C LEU A 100 -9.95 -2.85 -4.20
N TRP A 101 -10.71 -3.87 -4.61
CA TRP A 101 -11.19 -3.97 -5.99
C TRP A 101 -12.25 -2.92 -6.32
N LEU A 102 -13.13 -2.58 -5.37
CA LEU A 102 -14.16 -1.55 -5.57
C LEU A 102 -13.61 -0.13 -5.54
N THR A 103 -12.58 0.14 -4.72
CA THR A 103 -11.97 1.48 -4.60
C THR A 103 -10.91 1.76 -5.66
N ASN A 104 -10.20 0.73 -6.14
CA ASN A 104 -9.16 0.85 -7.17
C ASN A 104 -9.45 -0.08 -8.38
N PRO A 105 -10.52 0.19 -9.15
CA PRO A 105 -10.96 -0.72 -10.22
C PRO A 105 -10.08 -0.68 -11.48
N ARG A 106 -9.38 0.43 -11.75
CA ARG A 106 -8.60 0.62 -12.98
C ARG A 106 -7.12 0.63 -12.69
N VAL A 107 -6.46 -0.51 -12.92
CA VAL A 107 -5.00 -0.57 -13.02
C VAL A 107 -4.64 -0.55 -14.50
N ARG A 108 -3.70 0.32 -14.88
CA ARG A 108 -3.15 0.36 -16.23
C ARG A 108 -1.94 -0.55 -16.28
N TRP A 109 -2.15 -1.76 -16.79
CA TRP A 109 -1.11 -2.78 -16.86
C TRP A 109 -0.25 -2.57 -18.10
N GLN A 110 1.07 -2.50 -17.91
CA GLN A 110 2.02 -2.62 -19.01
C GLN A 110 2.22 -4.11 -19.36
N ARG A 111 2.66 -4.41 -20.59
CA ARG A 111 2.86 -5.80 -21.04
C ARG A 111 3.79 -6.60 -20.14
N GLU A 112 4.83 -5.96 -19.62
CA GLU A 112 5.77 -6.55 -18.67
C GLU A 112 5.09 -6.94 -17.35
N GLN A 113 4.24 -6.06 -16.81
CA GLN A 113 3.49 -6.33 -15.58
C GLN A 113 2.49 -7.49 -15.74
N MET A 114 1.92 -7.68 -16.93
CA MET A 114 1.06 -8.85 -17.21
C MET A 114 1.85 -10.15 -17.15
N VAL A 115 3.05 -10.19 -17.73
CA VAL A 115 3.94 -11.36 -17.66
C VAL A 115 4.35 -11.63 -16.21
N GLU A 116 4.76 -10.60 -15.48
CA GLU A 116 5.15 -10.76 -14.08
C GLU A 116 4.01 -11.26 -13.20
N ALA A 117 2.77 -10.80 -13.42
CA ALA A 117 1.64 -11.30 -12.63
C ALA A 117 1.27 -12.73 -13.01
N ALA A 118 1.39 -13.10 -14.30
CA ALA A 118 1.22 -14.48 -14.72
C ALA A 118 2.27 -15.38 -14.05
N CYS A 119 3.53 -14.93 -13.97
CA CYS A 119 4.58 -15.61 -13.22
C CYS A 119 4.26 -15.69 -11.73
N LEU A 120 3.77 -14.61 -11.10
CA LEU A 120 3.34 -14.60 -9.70
C LEU A 120 2.24 -15.63 -9.44
N LEU A 121 1.20 -15.65 -10.28
CA LEU A 121 0.08 -16.59 -10.17
C LEU A 121 0.54 -18.03 -10.40
N LEU A 122 1.43 -18.26 -11.37
CA LEU A 122 2.02 -19.58 -11.61
C LEU A 122 2.84 -20.04 -10.41
N CYS A 123 3.71 -19.17 -9.86
CA CYS A 123 4.49 -19.48 -8.66
C CYS A 123 3.59 -19.77 -7.46
N LEU A 124 2.55 -18.95 -7.26
CA LEU A 124 1.56 -19.16 -6.20
C LEU A 124 0.86 -20.52 -6.36
N PHE A 125 0.45 -20.86 -7.57
CA PHE A 125 -0.18 -22.14 -7.86
C PHE A 125 0.76 -23.31 -7.61
N VAL A 126 1.99 -23.26 -8.16
CA VAL A 126 2.99 -24.32 -8.01
C VAL A 126 3.36 -24.52 -6.54
N VAL A 127 3.70 -23.45 -5.82
CA VAL A 127 4.02 -23.53 -4.38
C VAL A 127 2.80 -24.00 -3.59
N GLY A 128 1.61 -23.50 -3.90
CA GLY A 128 0.37 -23.97 -3.27
C GLY A 128 0.14 -25.47 -3.48
N GLN A 129 0.37 -26.02 -4.67
CA GLN A 129 0.24 -27.46 -4.91
C GLN A 129 1.37 -28.28 -4.27
N VAL A 130 2.59 -27.76 -4.22
CA VAL A 130 3.70 -28.40 -3.51
C VAL A 130 3.43 -28.48 -2.01
N VAL A 131 2.95 -27.39 -1.39
CA VAL A 131 2.70 -27.32 0.05
C VAL A 131 1.40 -28.03 0.45
N PHE A 132 0.31 -27.81 -0.29
CA PHE A 132 -1.04 -28.25 0.09
C PHE A 132 -1.63 -29.33 -0.81
N GLY A 133 -1.15 -29.46 -2.05
CA GLY A 133 -1.73 -30.34 -3.08
C GLY A 133 -1.17 -31.77 -3.13
N GLY A 134 -0.22 -32.11 -2.25
CA GLY A 134 0.37 -33.46 -2.21
C GLY A 134 1.32 -33.76 -3.36
N TRP A 135 1.88 -32.73 -4.01
CA TRP A 135 2.86 -32.89 -5.10
C TRP A 135 4.27 -33.22 -4.60
N THR A 136 4.49 -33.28 -3.29
CA THR A 136 5.77 -33.68 -2.70
C THR A 136 5.94 -35.21 -2.79
N PRO A 137 6.96 -35.72 -3.50
CA PRO A 137 7.21 -37.16 -3.65
C PRO A 137 7.84 -37.80 -2.40
N PHE A 138 8.16 -37.01 -1.38
CA PHE A 138 8.79 -37.46 -0.14
C PHE A 138 7.77 -37.34 1.01
N GLU A 139 7.77 -38.30 1.95
CA GLU A 139 7.00 -38.26 3.21
C GLU A 139 7.53 -37.15 4.15
N VAL A 140 7.49 -35.91 3.68
CA VAL A 140 7.96 -34.73 4.42
C VAL A 140 6.78 -34.17 5.24
N LYS A 141 6.11 -35.02 6.02
CA LYS A 141 4.95 -34.60 6.82
C LYS A 141 5.31 -33.55 7.88
N ASP A 142 6.57 -33.50 8.29
CA ASP A 142 7.00 -32.67 9.43
C ASP A 142 7.84 -31.44 9.06
N TYR A 143 8.09 -31.16 7.77
CA TYR A 143 8.82 -29.93 7.41
C TYR A 143 7.85 -28.76 7.19
N PRO A 144 8.16 -27.56 7.72
CA PRO A 144 7.31 -26.39 7.60
C PRO A 144 7.46 -25.73 6.22
N LEU A 145 6.97 -26.40 5.17
CA LEU A 145 7.01 -25.91 3.79
C LEU A 145 6.05 -24.73 3.56
N ASP A 146 5.12 -24.49 4.47
CA ASP A 146 4.17 -23.39 4.47
C ASP A 146 4.84 -22.00 4.48
N TYR A 147 6.07 -21.89 5.00
CA TYR A 147 6.88 -20.67 4.91
C TYR A 147 7.23 -20.25 3.47
N LEU A 148 7.18 -21.16 2.49
CA LEU A 148 7.40 -20.84 1.07
C LEU A 148 6.35 -19.87 0.50
N CYS A 149 5.22 -19.70 1.18
CA CYS A 149 4.20 -18.75 0.79
C CYS A 149 4.63 -17.29 1.05
N VAL A 150 5.50 -17.05 2.04
CA VAL A 150 5.90 -15.70 2.47
C VAL A 150 6.60 -14.92 1.35
N PRO A 151 7.63 -15.46 0.66
CA PRO A 151 8.27 -14.75 -0.46
C PRO A 151 7.30 -14.35 -1.57
N ILE A 152 6.26 -15.14 -1.82
CA ILE A 152 5.25 -14.84 -2.85
C ILE A 152 4.42 -13.63 -2.46
N PHE A 153 3.99 -13.56 -1.19
CA PHE A 153 3.27 -12.39 -0.69
C PHE A 153 4.14 -11.14 -0.64
N VAL A 154 5.42 -11.29 -0.26
CA VAL A 154 6.39 -10.20 -0.30
C VAL A 154 6.56 -9.68 -1.73
N TRP A 155 6.71 -10.58 -2.71
CA TRP A 155 6.80 -10.20 -4.12
C TRP A 155 5.54 -9.49 -4.62
N ALA A 156 4.34 -10.01 -4.29
CA ALA A 156 3.07 -9.37 -4.63
C ALA A 156 2.96 -7.95 -4.05
N ALA A 157 3.32 -7.77 -2.78
CA ALA A 157 3.24 -6.51 -2.06
C ALA A 157 4.19 -5.44 -2.64
N PHE A 158 5.44 -5.81 -2.95
CA PHE A 158 6.40 -4.88 -3.53
C PHE A 158 6.10 -4.49 -4.96
N ARG A 159 5.64 -5.44 -5.78
CA ARG A 159 5.54 -5.21 -7.23
C ARG A 159 4.17 -4.71 -7.68
N PHE A 160 3.09 -5.21 -7.10
CA PHE A 160 1.73 -4.96 -7.58
C PHE A 160 0.89 -4.14 -6.59
N GLY A 161 1.07 -4.34 -5.29
CA GLY A 161 0.43 -3.57 -4.23
C GLY A 161 -0.59 -4.38 -3.42
N GLN A 162 -1.45 -3.67 -2.67
CA GLN A 162 -2.33 -4.32 -1.69
C GLN A 162 -3.45 -5.16 -2.34
N ARG A 163 -3.96 -4.75 -3.50
CA ARG A 163 -5.09 -5.40 -4.18
C ARG A 163 -4.71 -6.80 -4.67
N GLU A 164 -3.56 -6.91 -5.32
CA GLU A 164 -3.03 -8.18 -5.81
C GLU A 164 -2.57 -9.05 -4.66
N THR A 165 -2.01 -8.47 -3.58
CA THR A 165 -1.69 -9.20 -2.35
C THR A 165 -2.95 -9.82 -1.73
N ALA A 166 -4.03 -9.06 -1.60
CA ALA A 166 -5.32 -9.58 -1.11
C ALA A 166 -5.89 -10.69 -2.01
N THR A 167 -5.68 -10.57 -3.32
CA THR A 167 -6.12 -11.60 -4.29
C THR A 167 -5.28 -12.87 -4.13
N ALA A 168 -3.96 -12.74 -3.99
CA ALA A 168 -3.06 -13.87 -3.80
C ALA A 168 -3.33 -14.62 -2.49
N THR A 169 -3.63 -13.92 -1.39
CA THR A 169 -3.95 -14.57 -0.11
C THR A 169 -5.26 -15.36 -0.19
N VAL A 170 -6.29 -14.83 -0.87
CA VAL A 170 -7.56 -15.55 -1.11
C VAL A 170 -7.36 -16.78 -1.99
N LEU A 171 -6.56 -16.67 -3.05
CA LEU A 171 -6.27 -17.80 -3.93
C LEU A 171 -5.50 -18.90 -3.20
N LEU A 172 -4.50 -18.53 -2.39
CA LEU A 172 -3.76 -19.50 -1.57
C LEU A 172 -4.67 -20.16 -0.55
N SER A 173 -5.54 -19.40 0.13
CA SER A 173 -6.46 -19.98 1.12
C SER A 173 -7.42 -20.98 0.48
N GLY A 174 -7.88 -20.71 -0.76
CA GLY A 174 -8.66 -21.67 -1.54
C GLY A 174 -7.88 -22.96 -1.86
N ILE A 175 -6.61 -22.85 -2.24
CA ILE A 175 -5.74 -24.02 -2.49
C ILE A 175 -5.49 -24.80 -1.20
N ALA A 176 -5.20 -24.11 -0.09
CA ALA A 176 -4.94 -24.71 1.21
C ALA A 176 -6.17 -25.43 1.77
N LEU A 177 -7.36 -24.83 1.63
CA LEU A 177 -8.63 -25.45 1.99
C LEU A 177 -8.90 -26.70 1.16
N TRP A 178 -8.72 -26.61 -0.16
CA TRP A 178 -8.92 -27.74 -1.06
C TRP A 178 -7.98 -28.91 -0.76
N GLY A 179 -6.71 -28.62 -0.50
CA GLY A 179 -5.71 -29.62 -0.10
C GLY A 179 -6.09 -30.30 1.21
N THR A 180 -6.39 -29.50 2.24
CA THR A 180 -6.76 -29.99 3.57
C THR A 180 -8.00 -30.89 3.53
N LEU A 181 -9.04 -30.51 2.77
CA LEU A 181 -10.26 -31.31 2.60
C LEU A 181 -10.01 -32.67 1.93
N ARG A 182 -8.95 -32.77 1.12
CA ARG A 182 -8.52 -34.02 0.48
C ARG A 182 -7.55 -34.83 1.33
N GLY A 183 -7.23 -34.37 2.54
CA GLY A 183 -6.28 -35.02 3.44
C GLY A 183 -4.81 -34.75 3.08
N PHE A 184 -4.53 -33.74 2.25
CA PHE A 184 -3.17 -33.34 1.88
C PHE A 184 -2.73 -32.07 2.61
N GLY A 185 -1.42 -31.87 2.67
CA GLY A 185 -0.80 -30.68 3.24
C GLY A 185 -0.63 -30.72 4.77
N PRO A 186 0.00 -29.69 5.34
CA PRO A 186 0.44 -29.68 6.73
C PRO A 186 -0.71 -29.60 7.75
N PHE A 187 -1.91 -29.21 7.31
CA PHE A 187 -3.08 -29.00 8.19
C PHE A 187 -4.04 -30.17 8.20
N ALA A 188 -3.82 -31.21 7.39
CA ALA A 188 -4.61 -32.43 7.48
C ALA A 188 -4.25 -33.19 8.76
N ARG A 189 -5.22 -33.32 9.67
CA ARG A 189 -5.11 -34.02 10.95
C ARG A 189 -6.19 -35.11 11.06
N GLU A 190 -6.09 -35.94 12.09
CA GLU A 190 -7.04 -37.03 12.33
C GLU A 190 -8.46 -36.51 12.59
N THR A 191 -8.57 -35.37 13.27
CA THR A 191 -9.86 -34.74 13.53
C THR A 191 -10.12 -33.55 12.60
N PRO A 192 -11.35 -33.40 12.07
CA PRO A 192 -11.73 -32.23 11.27
C PRO A 192 -11.60 -30.91 12.03
N HIS A 193 -11.88 -30.92 13.33
CA HIS A 193 -11.80 -29.74 14.18
C HIS A 193 -10.36 -29.21 14.30
N GLU A 194 -9.39 -30.08 14.57
CA GLU A 194 -7.98 -29.70 14.62
C GLU A 194 -7.48 -29.19 13.26
N SER A 195 -7.88 -29.86 12.17
CA SER A 195 -7.54 -29.43 10.81
C SER A 195 -8.07 -28.03 10.50
N LEU A 196 -9.32 -27.74 10.88
CA LEU A 196 -9.95 -26.43 10.71
C LEU A 196 -9.25 -25.35 11.53
N LEU A 197 -8.96 -25.60 12.81
CA LEU A 197 -8.27 -24.63 13.67
C LEU A 197 -6.89 -24.26 13.14
N LEU A 198 -6.10 -25.26 12.71
CA LEU A 198 -4.77 -25.03 12.15
C LEU A 198 -4.85 -24.26 10.83
N LEU A 199 -5.75 -24.66 9.93
CA LEU A 199 -5.94 -24.00 8.64
C LEU A 199 -6.42 -22.55 8.81
N GLN A 200 -7.41 -22.31 9.68
CA GLN A 200 -7.93 -20.97 9.95
C GLN A 200 -6.86 -20.09 10.62
N GLY A 201 -6.09 -20.64 11.56
CA GLY A 201 -4.96 -19.94 12.18
C GLY A 201 -3.92 -19.51 11.15
N PHE A 202 -3.51 -20.43 10.26
CA PHE A 202 -2.57 -20.14 9.19
C PHE A 202 -3.10 -19.09 8.21
N VAL A 203 -4.30 -19.28 7.67
CA VAL A 203 -4.89 -18.36 6.68
C VAL A 203 -5.11 -16.98 7.29
N GLY A 204 -5.66 -16.91 8.50
CA GLY A 204 -5.86 -15.64 9.21
C GLY A 204 -4.55 -14.90 9.49
N PHE A 205 -3.54 -15.62 9.99
CA PHE A 205 -2.23 -15.03 10.30
C PHE A 205 -1.50 -14.57 9.03
N THR A 206 -1.46 -15.40 8.00
CA THR A 206 -0.80 -15.05 6.73
C THR A 206 -1.51 -13.92 6.01
N ALA A 207 -2.85 -13.89 6.02
CA ALA A 207 -3.60 -12.76 5.49
C ALA A 207 -3.27 -11.47 6.26
N LEU A 208 -3.28 -11.50 7.59
CA LEU A 208 -2.97 -10.33 8.42
C LEU A 208 -1.56 -9.80 8.14
N LEU A 209 -0.56 -10.68 8.13
CA LEU A 209 0.82 -10.30 7.84
C LEU A 209 0.97 -9.77 6.42
N ALA A 210 0.43 -10.46 5.41
CA ALA A 210 0.54 -10.04 4.02
C ALA A 210 -0.14 -8.68 3.80
N MET A 211 -1.32 -8.45 4.38
CA MET A 211 -2.02 -7.17 4.28
C MET A 211 -1.31 -6.05 5.04
N ALA A 212 -0.82 -6.30 6.26
CA ALA A 212 -0.05 -5.32 7.02
C ALA A 212 1.26 -4.96 6.29
N PHE A 213 1.92 -5.95 5.69
CA PHE A 213 3.14 -5.76 4.91
C PHE A 213 2.86 -4.98 3.62
N ALA A 214 1.81 -5.31 2.88
CA ALA A 214 1.42 -4.57 1.69
C ALA A 214 1.02 -3.12 2.00
N ALA A 215 0.33 -2.90 3.12
CA ALA A 215 0.02 -1.55 3.60
C ALA A 215 1.29 -0.79 4.01
N LEU A 216 2.27 -1.44 4.65
CA LEU A 216 3.56 -0.85 4.99
C LEU A 216 4.34 -0.41 3.73
N VAL A 217 4.42 -1.28 2.72
CA VAL A 217 5.07 -0.97 1.44
C VAL A 217 4.35 0.20 0.75
N ALA A 218 3.01 0.19 0.72
CA ALA A 218 2.24 1.25 0.11
C ALA A 218 2.35 2.59 0.86
N GLU A 219 2.45 2.56 2.19
CA GLU A 219 2.72 3.75 2.99
C GLU A 219 4.13 4.28 2.71
N ARG A 220 5.13 3.39 2.64
CA ARG A 220 6.52 3.76 2.31
C ARG A 220 6.62 4.42 0.94
N ASN A 221 6.05 3.83 -0.09
CA ASN A 221 6.05 4.38 -1.45
C ASN A 221 5.35 5.75 -1.51
N ARG A 222 4.27 5.93 -0.73
CA ARG A 222 3.57 7.23 -0.63
C ARG A 222 4.42 8.29 0.07
N ILE A 223 5.16 7.93 1.10
CA ILE A 223 6.09 8.84 1.80
C ILE A 223 7.23 9.25 0.87
N GLU A 224 7.80 8.30 0.14
CA GLU A 224 8.88 8.57 -0.82
C GLU A 224 8.42 9.47 -1.97
N ALA A 225 7.25 9.20 -2.57
CA ALA A 225 6.68 10.04 -3.62
C ALA A 225 6.41 11.48 -3.14
N LYS A 226 5.92 11.65 -1.90
CA LYS A 226 5.75 12.98 -1.29
C LYS A 226 7.07 13.69 -1.07
N ARG A 227 8.09 12.97 -0.62
CA ARG A 227 9.44 13.52 -0.41
C ARG A 227 10.01 14.03 -1.73
N GLU A 228 9.93 13.23 -2.80
CA GLU A 228 10.38 13.65 -4.13
C GLU A 228 9.60 14.85 -4.66
N ALA A 229 8.28 14.90 -4.45
CA ALA A 229 7.47 16.04 -4.86
C ALA A 229 7.89 17.33 -4.14
N LEU A 230 8.11 17.27 -2.82
CA LEU A 230 8.59 18.42 -2.03
C LEU A 230 10.00 18.85 -2.44
N LEU A 231 10.89 17.92 -2.77
CA LEU A 231 12.23 18.24 -3.27
C LEU A 231 12.16 18.95 -4.62
N ARG A 232 11.27 18.53 -5.53
CA ARG A 232 11.05 19.21 -6.81
C ARG A 232 10.47 20.61 -6.64
N GLU A 233 9.53 20.78 -5.71
CA GLU A 233 8.95 22.09 -5.39
C GLU A 233 10.00 23.06 -4.84
N LEU A 234 10.89 22.57 -3.97
CA LEU A 234 12.01 23.37 -3.45
C LEU A 234 12.98 23.79 -4.56
N ASP A 235 13.34 22.87 -5.46
CA ASP A 235 14.23 23.15 -6.59
C ASP A 235 13.64 24.22 -7.53
N ASP A 236 12.35 24.10 -7.85
CA ASP A 236 11.64 25.08 -8.70
C ASP A 236 11.57 26.48 -8.04
N ALA A 237 11.36 26.53 -6.72
CA ALA A 237 11.41 27.77 -5.95
C ALA A 237 12.81 28.42 -5.99
N PHE A 238 13.88 27.63 -5.90
CA PHE A 238 15.26 28.13 -6.02
C PHE A 238 15.55 28.70 -7.40
N VAL A 239 15.05 28.07 -8.47
CA VAL A 239 15.18 28.58 -9.84
C VAL A 239 14.49 29.95 -9.98
N HIS A 240 13.27 30.10 -9.45
CA HIS A 240 12.55 31.37 -9.47
C HIS A 240 13.29 32.49 -8.70
N ILE A 241 13.87 32.19 -7.53
CA ILE A 241 14.65 33.17 -6.76
C ILE A 241 15.94 33.56 -7.50
N LYS A 242 16.63 32.62 -8.14
CA LYS A 242 17.83 32.92 -8.94
C LYS A 242 17.52 33.83 -10.14
N ALA A 243 16.38 33.63 -10.80
CA ALA A 243 15.93 34.52 -11.88
C ALA A 243 15.72 35.95 -11.38
N LEU A 244 15.21 36.13 -10.16
CA LEU A 244 15.05 37.45 -9.53
C LEU A 244 16.39 38.07 -9.09
N ARG A 245 17.35 37.26 -8.59
CA ARG A 245 18.68 37.72 -8.17
C ARG A 245 19.65 38.00 -9.32
N GLY A 246 19.40 37.48 -10.52
CA GLY A 246 20.22 37.75 -11.71
C GLY A 246 19.90 39.07 -12.42
N LEU A 247 18.87 39.80 -11.98
CA LEU A 247 18.49 41.08 -12.57
C LEU A 247 19.30 42.20 -11.92
N LEU A 248 20.23 42.79 -12.67
CA LEU A 248 20.96 43.99 -12.26
C LEU A 248 20.18 45.24 -12.69
N PRO A 249 19.49 45.94 -11.76
CA PRO A 249 18.72 47.13 -12.11
C PRO A 249 19.65 48.23 -12.60
N MET A 250 19.54 48.59 -13.89
CA MET A 250 20.34 49.66 -14.49
C MET A 250 19.52 50.95 -14.67
N CYS A 251 20.13 52.10 -14.44
CA CYS A 251 19.51 53.39 -14.70
C CYS A 251 19.34 53.59 -16.21
N ALA A 252 18.12 53.86 -16.66
CA ALA A 252 17.81 54.03 -18.09
C ALA A 252 18.58 55.19 -18.73
N SER A 253 18.89 56.24 -17.95
CA SER A 253 19.57 57.46 -18.40
C SER A 253 21.10 57.33 -18.36
N CYS A 254 21.68 57.09 -17.18
CA CYS A 254 23.14 57.12 -16.99
C CYS A 254 23.81 55.73 -16.96
N LYS A 255 23.06 54.64 -17.12
CA LYS A 255 23.54 53.24 -17.19
C LYS A 255 24.26 52.69 -15.95
N LYS A 256 24.26 53.41 -14.83
CA LYS A 256 24.70 52.90 -13.52
C LYS A 256 23.86 51.72 -13.05
N ILE A 257 24.46 50.79 -12.31
CA ILE A 257 23.78 49.68 -11.65
C ILE A 257 23.46 50.06 -10.20
N ARG A 258 22.28 49.67 -9.71
CA ARG A 258 21.93 49.79 -8.29
C ARG A 258 22.33 48.52 -7.55
N ASP A 259 23.12 48.67 -6.50
CA ASP A 259 23.55 47.58 -5.62
C ASP A 259 22.47 47.15 -4.61
N ASP A 260 22.78 46.15 -3.79
CA ASP A 260 21.88 45.60 -2.77
C ASP A 260 21.59 46.59 -1.62
N GLN A 261 22.42 47.62 -1.44
CA GLN A 261 22.25 48.68 -0.45
C GLN A 261 21.44 49.88 -1.01
N GLY A 262 21.13 49.85 -2.31
CA GLY A 262 20.37 50.90 -3.00
C GLY A 262 21.23 52.04 -3.56
N TYR A 263 22.56 51.94 -3.49
CA TYR A 263 23.48 52.93 -4.06
C TYR A 263 23.68 52.69 -5.56
N TRP A 264 23.94 53.76 -6.30
CA TRP A 264 24.12 53.72 -7.76
C TRP A 264 25.59 53.88 -8.13
N ASP A 265 26.17 52.82 -8.66
CA ASP A 265 27.57 52.80 -9.08
C ASP A 265 27.71 52.46 -10.57
N TYR A 266 28.88 52.72 -11.13
CA TYR A 266 29.22 52.32 -12.48
C TYR A 266 29.29 50.80 -12.60
N VAL A 267 28.94 50.27 -13.77
CA VAL A 267 28.85 48.83 -14.02
C VAL A 267 30.19 48.14 -13.76
N GLU A 268 31.28 48.84 -14.06
CA GLU A 268 32.64 48.33 -13.96
C GLU A 268 33.05 48.09 -12.51
N ASN A 269 32.77 49.07 -11.63
CA ASN A 269 33.02 48.97 -10.20
C ASN A 269 32.18 47.85 -9.58
N TYR A 270 30.91 47.76 -9.98
CA TYR A 270 30.00 46.73 -9.49
C TYR A 270 30.52 45.32 -9.84
N ILE A 271 30.92 45.09 -11.10
CA ILE A 271 31.44 43.80 -11.58
C ILE A 271 32.77 43.45 -10.90
N GLN A 272 33.70 44.39 -10.77
CA GLN A 272 34.98 44.15 -10.08
C GLN A 272 34.80 43.81 -8.60
N THR A 273 33.78 44.36 -7.95
CA THR A 273 33.52 44.11 -6.51
C THR A 273 32.76 42.81 -6.27
N HIS A 274 31.92 42.38 -7.22
CA HIS A 274 31.01 41.24 -7.05
C HIS A 274 31.37 40.02 -7.91
N SER A 275 32.50 40.03 -8.61
CA SER A 275 32.99 38.89 -9.39
C SER A 275 34.51 38.86 -9.44
N GLU A 276 35.08 37.75 -9.89
CA GLU A 276 36.53 37.60 -10.09
C GLU A 276 37.03 38.32 -11.37
N ALA A 277 36.16 39.04 -12.11
CA ALA A 277 36.51 39.67 -13.37
C ALA A 277 37.25 41.01 -13.17
N THR A 278 38.39 41.19 -13.84
CA THR A 278 39.12 42.47 -13.90
C THR A 278 38.79 43.22 -15.19
N ILE A 279 38.27 44.44 -15.10
CA ILE A 279 37.95 45.26 -16.27
C ILE A 279 39.16 46.08 -16.73
N THR A 280 39.51 45.94 -18.01
CA THR A 280 40.51 46.75 -18.71
C THR A 280 39.84 47.58 -19.80
N HIS A 281 40.32 48.81 -20.04
CA HIS A 281 39.74 49.70 -21.04
C HIS A 281 40.48 49.62 -22.37
N GLY A 282 39.71 49.58 -23.46
CA GLY A 282 40.21 49.63 -24.83
C GLY A 282 39.17 50.26 -25.75
N LEU A 283 39.58 50.72 -26.93
CA LEU A 283 38.67 51.28 -27.92
C LEU A 283 38.35 50.21 -28.98
N CYS A 284 37.06 49.94 -29.22
CA CYS A 284 36.66 49.06 -30.31
C CYS A 284 36.91 49.75 -31.67
N PRO A 285 37.00 48.99 -32.77
CA PRO A 285 37.27 49.55 -34.10
C PRO A 285 36.32 50.68 -34.50
N ASP A 286 35.02 50.58 -34.21
CA ASP A 286 34.04 51.61 -34.56
C ASP A 286 34.24 52.92 -33.78
N CYS A 287 34.57 52.82 -32.49
CA CYS A 287 34.88 53.97 -31.65
C CYS A 287 36.19 54.65 -32.09
N ILE A 288 37.20 53.88 -32.48
CA ILE A 288 38.45 54.43 -33.02
C ILE A 288 38.16 55.25 -34.28
N LYS A 289 37.38 54.71 -35.22
CA LYS A 289 37.00 55.43 -36.46
C LYS A 289 36.29 56.74 -36.20
N LYS A 290 35.40 56.76 -35.19
CA LYS A 290 34.61 57.94 -34.86
C LYS A 290 35.41 59.01 -34.12
N LEU A 291 36.25 58.62 -33.18
CA LEU A 291 36.99 59.54 -32.29
C LEU A 291 38.35 59.96 -32.88
N TYR A 292 38.96 59.07 -33.66
CA TYR A 292 40.27 59.27 -34.27
C TYR A 292 40.27 58.93 -35.77
N PRO A 293 39.41 59.55 -36.58
CA PRO A 293 39.33 59.29 -38.02
C PRO A 293 40.67 59.53 -38.76
N GLN A 294 41.57 60.34 -38.18
CA GLN A 294 42.92 60.58 -38.68
C GLN A 294 43.86 59.38 -38.55
N LEU A 295 43.63 58.47 -37.59
CA LEU A 295 44.43 57.26 -37.42
C LEU A 295 44.05 56.18 -38.44
N GLU A 296 42.90 56.30 -39.13
CA GLU A 296 42.49 55.40 -40.21
C GLU A 296 43.17 55.74 -41.55
N LYS A 297 43.80 56.94 -41.66
CA LYS A 297 44.40 57.45 -42.91
C LYS A 297 45.92 57.31 -43.02
N GLN A 298 46.60 56.75 -42.02
CA GLN A 298 48.01 56.40 -42.18
C GLN A 298 48.12 55.00 -42.78
N PRO A 299 48.59 54.86 -44.03
CA PRO A 299 48.89 53.55 -44.57
C PRO A 299 50.05 52.95 -43.79
N GLN A 300 49.91 51.69 -43.38
CA GLN A 300 51.06 50.82 -43.13
C GLN A 300 51.81 50.58 -44.45
#